data_AF-A0A942IY54-F1
#
_entry.id   AF-A0A942IY54-F1
#
_cell.length_a   1.000
_cell.length_b   1.000
_cell.length_c   1.000
_cell.angle_alpha   90.00
_cell.angle_beta   90.00
_cell.angle_gamma   90.00
#
_symmetry.space_group_name_H-M   'P 1'
#
loop_
_entity.id
_entity.type
_entity.pdbx_description
1 polymer ?
#
loop_
_entity_poly.entity_id
_entity_poly.type
_entity_poly.pdbx_seq_one_letter_code
_entity_poly.pdbx_strand_id
1 'polypeptide(L)'
;MKRMMLAVWLLVGLVLAQLEPPDDLLTRYEAALASLERSVATLPADGAQSLEALERANTLFIGLAGETASDTLIRGMEATFEQARTAIGRRSPTDLAVQTTVIAGGFKRIVYESAVRAALAGDLALAQSRLAHLASDLGLPQAQRQALLQETALPALQAHFEIGTAARVMEHLASARAQAGTSVAEAYLALARAYSAYIPIQDSARLAEAAGPRLVSAINALVAGDLTAMNEQLAQVEQQFLALSRAATALLPAPAAPVPAEVAPPPAEAAPLPQPPVVAPEPPTVEALPDLPTQPGEQERAEALAELERTLARFGLSPTERSRLAASYLESGLANPEAAIERLWAQSARIAVAAQNGEITAARQALSVALLDYRRYLQPLVSSRDEGLNHRTLELFRSLTASPALRLQDTATLTQQIDHLATALGGGTPPLTERLSAVTTSYWAGWPRLVVIILLGMLAFIPLRLLNLAFGGGNRNWQLVGVALFLLLLPIIFESVTFLGSLLASLFKLESLNALASYSIFQSELAQLVWVLVTASAIALAIIGLRGICVQFGLLGQRTKMTTSQTRRTTKSKPDSTVDWDEEF
;
A
#
# COMPACT_ATOMS: atom_id res chain seq x y z
N MET A 1 -44.89 9.98 -46.52
CA MET A 1 -44.90 9.20 -45.25
C MET A 1 -43.64 8.37 -45.04
N LYS A 2 -43.23 7.45 -45.94
CA LYS A 2 -42.03 6.60 -45.73
C LYS A 2 -40.71 7.36 -45.49
N ARG A 3 -40.47 8.48 -46.21
CA ARG A 3 -39.29 9.33 -46.00
C ARG A 3 -39.30 10.12 -44.67
N MET A 4 -40.49 10.40 -44.14
CA MET A 4 -40.66 11.10 -42.86
C MET A 4 -40.47 10.14 -41.68
N MET A 5 -40.93 8.89 -41.80
CA MET A 5 -40.61 7.84 -40.83
C MET A 5 -39.11 7.53 -40.79
N LEU A 6 -38.43 7.50 -41.95
CA LEU A 6 -36.98 7.26 -41.98
C LEU A 6 -36.19 8.39 -41.28
N ALA A 7 -36.62 9.65 -41.46
CA ALA A 7 -36.03 10.80 -40.79
C ALA A 7 -36.28 10.80 -39.28
N VAL A 8 -37.47 10.40 -38.83
CA VAL A 8 -37.78 10.24 -37.39
C VAL A 8 -36.99 9.09 -36.78
N TRP A 9 -36.82 7.96 -37.48
CA TRP A 9 -35.98 6.86 -37.01
C TRP A 9 -34.49 7.19 -36.96
N LEU A 10 -34.00 8.01 -37.91
CA LEU A 10 -32.64 8.56 -37.86
C LEU A 10 -32.47 9.56 -36.72
N LEU A 11 -33.46 10.43 -36.45
CA LEU A 11 -33.44 11.36 -35.32
C LEU A 11 -33.54 10.64 -33.96
N VAL A 12 -34.38 9.63 -33.84
CA VAL A 12 -34.49 8.79 -32.64
C VAL A 12 -33.21 7.97 -32.45
N GLY A 13 -32.63 7.45 -33.54
CA GLY A 13 -31.33 6.78 -33.50
C GLY A 13 -30.17 7.71 -33.13
N LEU A 14 -30.21 8.98 -33.57
CA LEU A 14 -29.20 9.99 -33.20
C LEU A 14 -29.35 10.45 -31.75
N VAL A 15 -30.58 10.58 -31.25
CA VAL A 15 -30.87 10.91 -29.84
C VAL A 15 -30.50 9.74 -28.92
N LEU A 16 -30.82 8.50 -29.30
CA LEU A 16 -30.42 7.30 -28.54
C LEU A 16 -28.90 7.04 -28.58
N ALA A 17 -28.21 7.46 -29.66
CA ALA A 17 -26.75 7.38 -29.74
C ALA A 17 -26.03 8.51 -28.96
N GLN A 18 -26.75 9.55 -28.53
CA GLN A 18 -26.23 10.60 -27.65
C GLN A 18 -26.58 10.40 -26.16
N LEU A 19 -27.32 9.34 -25.82
CA LEU A 19 -27.34 8.86 -24.44
C LEU A 19 -26.02 8.12 -24.22
N GLU A 20 -25.06 8.80 -23.58
CA GLU A 20 -23.90 8.12 -23.01
C GLU A 20 -24.39 6.94 -22.16
N PRO A 21 -23.82 5.73 -22.35
CA PRO A 21 -24.19 4.60 -21.53
C PRO A 21 -23.99 4.97 -20.05
N PRO A 22 -24.90 4.57 -19.16
CA PRO A 22 -24.77 4.88 -17.74
C PRO A 22 -23.42 4.37 -17.23
N ASP A 23 -22.73 5.20 -16.46
CA ASP A 23 -21.45 4.86 -15.87
C ASP A 23 -21.65 3.65 -14.93
N ASP A 24 -21.22 2.47 -15.40
CA ASP A 24 -21.40 1.19 -14.69
C ASP A 24 -20.75 1.24 -13.30
N LEU A 25 -19.66 2.01 -13.16
CA LEU A 25 -18.99 2.22 -11.87
C LEU A 25 -19.90 2.97 -10.89
N LEU A 26 -20.51 4.09 -11.31
CA LEU A 26 -21.44 4.86 -10.46
C LEU A 26 -22.70 4.06 -10.13
N THR A 27 -23.21 3.27 -11.07
CA THR A 27 -24.38 2.41 -10.84
C THR A 27 -24.11 1.35 -9.77
N ARG A 28 -22.93 0.69 -9.83
CA ARG A 28 -22.52 -0.28 -8.80
C ARG A 28 -22.24 0.38 -7.46
N TYR A 29 -21.64 1.56 -7.48
CA TYR A 29 -21.41 2.39 -6.29
C TYR A 29 -22.72 2.70 -5.56
N GLU A 30 -23.73 3.22 -6.27
CA GLU A 30 -25.04 3.54 -5.70
C GLU A 30 -25.74 2.29 -5.13
N ALA A 31 -25.70 1.17 -5.87
CA ALA A 31 -26.26 -0.09 -5.41
C ALA A 31 -25.56 -0.61 -4.14
N ALA A 32 -24.25 -0.36 -4.00
CA ALA A 32 -23.48 -0.76 -2.83
C ALA A 32 -23.87 0.09 -1.62
N LEU A 33 -23.98 1.41 -1.78
CA LEU A 33 -24.45 2.31 -0.71
C LEU A 33 -25.87 1.97 -0.25
N ALA A 34 -26.81 1.78 -1.19
CA ALA A 34 -28.18 1.41 -0.87
C ALA A 34 -28.26 0.06 -0.11
N SER A 35 -27.33 -0.85 -0.39
CA SER A 35 -27.22 -2.13 0.31
C SER A 35 -26.68 -1.96 1.74
N LEU A 36 -25.70 -1.07 1.96
CA LEU A 36 -25.22 -0.73 3.30
C LEU A 36 -26.29 -0.05 4.16
N GLU A 37 -27.02 0.92 3.59
CA GLU A 37 -28.14 1.59 4.27
C GLU A 37 -29.22 0.60 4.68
N ARG A 38 -29.59 -0.31 3.76
CA ARG A 38 -30.54 -1.38 4.04
C ARG A 38 -30.06 -2.29 5.17
N SER A 39 -28.76 -2.62 5.22
CA SER A 39 -28.19 -3.43 6.30
C SER A 39 -28.37 -2.79 7.68
N VAL A 40 -28.10 -1.48 7.79
CA VAL A 40 -28.31 -0.73 9.05
C VAL A 40 -29.78 -0.68 9.42
N ALA A 41 -30.66 -0.38 8.47
CA ALA A 41 -32.09 -0.21 8.72
C ALA A 41 -32.81 -1.50 9.14
N THR A 42 -32.38 -2.66 8.63
CA THR A 42 -33.04 -3.94 8.92
C THR A 42 -32.52 -4.62 10.18
N LEU A 43 -31.31 -4.28 10.67
CA LEU A 43 -30.70 -4.94 11.84
C LEU A 43 -31.61 -5.04 13.07
N PRO A 44 -32.40 -4.01 13.47
CA PRO A 44 -33.25 -4.10 14.65
C PRO A 44 -34.37 -5.14 14.53
N ALA A 45 -34.87 -5.38 13.32
CA ALA A 45 -35.98 -6.28 13.04
C ALA A 45 -35.52 -7.68 12.65
N ASP A 46 -34.49 -7.78 11.79
CA ASP A 46 -34.02 -9.03 11.20
C ASP A 46 -32.52 -8.98 10.88
N GLY A 47 -31.73 -9.65 11.73
CA GLY A 47 -30.27 -9.76 11.55
C GLY A 47 -29.85 -10.56 10.33
N ALA A 48 -30.68 -11.51 9.85
CA ALA A 48 -30.37 -12.28 8.65
C ALA A 48 -30.53 -11.41 7.39
N GLN A 49 -31.60 -10.62 7.31
CA GLN A 49 -31.77 -9.64 6.22
C GLN A 49 -30.71 -8.54 6.26
N SER A 50 -30.28 -8.13 7.45
CA SER A 50 -29.16 -7.19 7.63
C SER A 50 -27.85 -7.75 7.07
N LEU A 51 -27.53 -9.02 7.38
CA LEU A 51 -26.35 -9.70 6.85
C LEU A 51 -26.43 -9.89 5.34
N GLU A 52 -27.58 -10.30 4.80
CA GLU A 52 -27.77 -10.45 3.36
C GLU A 52 -27.55 -9.13 2.61
N ALA A 53 -28.05 -8.01 3.16
CA ALA A 53 -27.79 -6.69 2.62
C ALA A 53 -26.30 -6.29 2.68
N LEU A 54 -25.60 -6.63 3.76
CA LEU A 54 -24.16 -6.41 3.87
C LEU A 54 -23.36 -7.25 2.85
N GLU A 55 -23.71 -8.52 2.65
CA GLU A 55 -23.04 -9.39 1.68
C GLU A 55 -23.28 -8.96 0.23
N ARG A 56 -24.46 -8.40 -0.07
CA ARG A 56 -24.70 -7.74 -1.36
C ARG A 56 -23.76 -6.55 -1.58
N ALA A 57 -23.58 -5.70 -0.57
CA ALA A 57 -22.61 -4.60 -0.65
C ALA A 57 -21.16 -5.12 -0.84
N ASN A 58 -20.78 -6.19 -0.15
CA ASN A 58 -19.47 -6.83 -0.30
C ASN A 58 -19.25 -7.44 -1.70
N THR A 59 -20.29 -8.02 -2.30
CA THR A 59 -20.21 -8.56 -3.66
C THR A 59 -20.01 -7.43 -4.69
N LEU A 60 -20.72 -6.31 -4.52
CA LEU A 60 -20.54 -5.12 -5.35
C LEU A 60 -19.16 -4.50 -5.15
N PHE A 61 -18.65 -4.50 -3.91
CA PHE A 61 -17.28 -4.08 -3.60
C PHE A 61 -16.23 -4.87 -4.38
N ILE A 62 -16.31 -6.20 -4.42
CA ILE A 62 -15.37 -7.02 -5.20
C ILE A 62 -15.36 -6.61 -6.68
N GLY A 63 -16.54 -6.26 -7.22
CA GLY A 63 -16.66 -5.74 -8.58
C GLY A 63 -16.09 -4.32 -8.77
N LEU A 64 -16.04 -3.50 -7.72
CA LEU A 64 -15.44 -2.17 -7.71
C LEU A 64 -13.94 -2.19 -7.38
N ALA A 65 -13.45 -3.23 -6.70
CA ALA A 65 -12.06 -3.33 -6.24
C ALA A 65 -11.07 -3.33 -7.42
N GLY A 66 -11.48 -3.81 -8.60
CA GLY A 66 -10.67 -3.73 -9.82
C GLY A 66 -10.46 -2.30 -10.34
N GLU A 67 -11.24 -1.33 -9.88
CA GLU A 67 -11.16 0.08 -10.28
C GLU A 67 -10.19 0.89 -9.42
N THR A 68 -9.69 0.35 -8.32
CA THR A 68 -8.67 0.99 -7.47
C THR A 68 -7.33 0.29 -7.62
N ALA A 69 -6.23 1.05 -7.51
CA ALA A 69 -4.88 0.50 -7.44
C ALA A 69 -4.42 0.28 -5.97
N SER A 70 -5.28 0.58 -5.00
CA SER A 70 -4.93 0.61 -3.58
C SER A 70 -5.27 -0.69 -2.86
N ASP A 71 -4.31 -1.61 -2.79
CA ASP A 71 -4.44 -2.86 -2.03
C ASP A 71 -4.67 -2.63 -0.53
N THR A 72 -4.21 -1.49 0.01
CA THR A 72 -4.45 -1.12 1.42
C THR A 72 -5.90 -0.72 1.65
N LEU A 73 -6.51 0.00 0.71
CA LEU A 73 -7.94 0.30 0.74
C LEU A 73 -8.74 -0.99 0.68
N ILE A 74 -8.37 -1.91 -0.22
CA ILE A 74 -9.08 -3.19 -0.38
C ILE A 74 -9.05 -3.99 0.93
N ARG A 75 -7.85 -4.26 1.47
CA ARG A 75 -7.69 -5.00 2.72
C ARG A 75 -8.34 -4.29 3.92
N GLY A 76 -8.26 -2.96 3.95
CA GLY A 76 -8.92 -2.15 4.97
C GLY A 76 -10.43 -2.36 4.94
N MET A 77 -11.03 -2.28 3.75
CA MET A 77 -12.46 -2.51 3.54
C MET A 77 -12.87 -3.94 3.87
N GLU A 78 -12.10 -4.96 3.48
CA GLU A 78 -12.34 -6.36 3.85
C GLU A 78 -12.39 -6.53 5.37
N ALA A 79 -11.42 -5.94 6.09
CA ALA A 79 -11.41 -5.96 7.55
C ALA A 79 -12.61 -5.20 8.15
N THR A 80 -13.02 -4.07 7.57
CA THR A 80 -14.21 -3.31 8.00
C THR A 80 -15.51 -4.09 7.74
N PHE A 81 -15.61 -4.85 6.65
CA PHE A 81 -16.73 -5.77 6.39
C PHE A 81 -16.80 -6.88 7.45
N GLU A 82 -15.68 -7.48 7.84
CA GLU A 82 -15.64 -8.46 8.95
C GLU A 82 -16.07 -7.85 10.29
N GLN A 83 -15.68 -6.60 10.56
CA GLN A 83 -16.13 -5.87 11.75
C GLN A 83 -17.64 -5.58 11.68
N ALA A 84 -18.19 -5.24 10.52
CA ALA A 84 -19.63 -5.07 10.31
C ALA A 84 -20.40 -6.39 10.53
N ARG A 85 -19.89 -7.54 10.03
CA ARG A 85 -20.45 -8.87 10.33
C ARG A 85 -20.49 -9.15 11.82
N THR A 86 -19.40 -8.81 12.51
CA THR A 86 -19.31 -8.95 13.97
C THR A 86 -20.33 -8.05 14.69
N ALA A 87 -20.55 -6.81 14.22
CA ALA A 87 -21.56 -5.90 14.77
C ALA A 87 -22.99 -6.44 14.59
N ILE A 88 -23.30 -7.05 13.43
CA ILE A 88 -24.59 -7.73 13.19
C ILE A 88 -24.76 -8.91 14.15
N GLY A 89 -23.73 -9.75 14.31
CA GLY A 89 -23.73 -10.88 15.24
C GLY A 89 -23.97 -10.44 16.70
N ARG A 90 -23.45 -9.27 17.08
CA ARG A 90 -23.66 -8.64 18.39
C ARG A 90 -24.97 -7.83 18.49
N ARG A 91 -25.74 -7.71 17.40
CA ARG A 91 -26.92 -6.84 17.28
C ARG A 91 -26.66 -5.40 17.73
N SER A 92 -25.51 -4.84 17.38
CA SER A 92 -25.11 -3.48 17.74
C SER A 92 -25.41 -2.51 16.59
N PRO A 93 -26.50 -1.71 16.65
CA PRO A 93 -26.87 -0.78 15.57
C PRO A 93 -25.87 0.36 15.41
N THR A 94 -25.31 0.86 16.51
CA THR A 94 -24.30 1.92 16.48
C THR A 94 -23.02 1.44 15.82
N ASP A 95 -22.51 0.26 16.22
CA ASP A 95 -21.28 -0.27 15.63
C ASP A 95 -21.50 -0.59 14.15
N LEU A 96 -22.64 -1.18 13.78
CA LEU A 96 -22.95 -1.42 12.37
C LEU A 96 -22.98 -0.12 11.58
N ALA A 97 -23.67 0.91 12.07
CA ALA A 97 -23.75 2.22 11.41
C ALA A 97 -22.37 2.87 11.23
N VAL A 98 -21.47 2.75 12.22
CA VAL A 98 -20.10 3.24 12.12
C VAL A 98 -19.32 2.47 11.05
N GLN A 99 -19.35 1.14 11.09
CA GLN A 99 -18.60 0.32 10.14
C GLN A 99 -19.10 0.53 8.70
N THR A 100 -20.41 0.57 8.47
CA THR A 100 -20.98 0.85 7.14
C THR A 100 -20.64 2.27 6.66
N THR A 101 -20.56 3.25 7.56
CA THR A 101 -20.11 4.61 7.22
C THR A 101 -18.65 4.62 6.74
N VAL A 102 -17.77 3.85 7.39
CA VAL A 102 -16.36 3.72 6.97
C VAL A 102 -16.26 2.98 5.63
N ILE A 103 -17.01 1.90 5.42
CA ILE A 103 -17.07 1.18 4.13
C ILE A 103 -17.53 2.13 3.02
N ALA A 104 -18.56 2.93 3.26
CA ALA A 104 -19.04 3.93 2.31
C ALA A 104 -17.95 4.95 1.94
N GLY A 105 -17.09 5.35 2.89
CA GLY A 105 -15.94 6.21 2.60
C GLY A 105 -14.90 5.54 1.70
N GLY A 106 -14.72 4.22 1.85
CA GLY A 106 -13.88 3.44 0.95
C GLY A 106 -14.43 3.38 -0.48
N PHE A 107 -15.74 3.21 -0.64
CA PHE A 107 -16.38 3.31 -1.96
C PHE A 107 -16.19 4.68 -2.61
N LYS A 108 -16.37 5.75 -1.83
CA LYS A 108 -16.12 7.13 -2.29
C LYS A 108 -14.70 7.31 -2.81
N ARG A 109 -13.73 6.70 -2.14
CA ARG A 109 -12.32 6.74 -2.56
C ARG A 109 -12.09 6.04 -3.90
N ILE A 110 -12.72 4.89 -4.15
CA ILE A 110 -12.63 4.21 -5.45
C ILE A 110 -13.18 5.11 -6.58
N VAL A 111 -14.34 5.74 -6.36
CA VAL A 111 -14.93 6.68 -7.34
C VAL A 111 -14.00 7.87 -7.57
N TYR A 112 -13.43 8.44 -6.51
CA TYR A 112 -12.48 9.55 -6.61
C TYR A 112 -11.23 9.18 -7.42
N GLU A 113 -10.60 8.02 -7.13
CA GLU A 113 -9.43 7.54 -7.87
C GLU A 113 -9.75 7.32 -9.36
N SER A 114 -10.93 6.78 -9.64
CA SER A 114 -11.40 6.57 -11.02
C SER A 114 -11.66 7.90 -11.76
N ALA A 115 -12.15 8.94 -11.06
CA ALA A 115 -12.29 10.28 -11.62
C ALA A 115 -10.93 10.92 -11.93
N VAL A 116 -9.97 10.82 -11.02
CA VAL A 116 -8.59 11.32 -11.25
C VAL A 116 -7.94 10.59 -12.42
N ARG A 117 -8.11 9.26 -12.51
CA ARG A 117 -7.60 8.46 -13.62
C ARG A 117 -8.22 8.88 -14.96
N ALA A 118 -9.53 9.12 -15.01
CA ALA A 118 -10.21 9.60 -16.21
C ALA A 118 -9.65 10.96 -16.68
N ALA A 119 -9.47 11.91 -15.75
CA ALA A 119 -8.87 13.21 -16.07
C ALA A 119 -7.43 13.08 -16.59
N LEU A 120 -6.61 12.21 -15.99
CA LEU A 120 -5.24 11.93 -16.45
C LEU A 120 -5.21 11.25 -17.83
N ALA A 121 -6.24 10.48 -18.17
CA ALA A 121 -6.43 9.90 -19.50
C ALA A 121 -7.00 10.89 -20.54
N GLY A 122 -7.28 12.13 -20.15
CA GLY A 122 -7.84 13.18 -21.01
C GLY A 122 -9.36 13.22 -21.06
N ASP A 123 -10.06 12.35 -20.33
CA ASP A 123 -11.52 12.34 -20.22
C ASP A 123 -11.98 13.18 -19.02
N LEU A 124 -11.93 14.49 -19.21
CA LEU A 124 -12.31 15.44 -18.17
C LEU A 124 -13.81 15.45 -17.89
N ALA A 125 -14.65 15.20 -18.91
CA ALA A 125 -16.11 15.17 -18.75
C ALA A 125 -16.53 14.04 -17.79
N LEU A 126 -15.93 12.85 -17.94
CA LEU A 126 -16.14 11.74 -17.03
C LEU A 126 -15.61 12.02 -15.63
N ALA A 127 -14.47 12.71 -15.49
CA ALA A 127 -13.95 13.11 -14.19
C ALA A 127 -14.87 14.11 -13.47
N GLN A 128 -15.38 15.12 -14.19
CA GLN A 128 -16.33 16.11 -13.70
C GLN A 128 -17.63 15.45 -13.25
N SER A 129 -18.20 14.55 -14.05
CA SER A 129 -19.46 13.87 -13.72
C SER A 129 -19.32 13.01 -12.45
N ARG A 130 -18.24 12.23 -12.34
CA ARG A 130 -17.93 11.40 -11.17
C ARG A 130 -17.69 12.22 -9.90
N LEU A 131 -16.91 13.31 -9.99
CA LEU A 131 -16.70 14.18 -8.83
C LEU A 131 -17.93 14.97 -8.44
N ALA A 132 -18.76 15.42 -9.39
CA ALA A 132 -20.02 16.10 -9.10
C ALA A 132 -21.03 15.14 -8.44
N HIS A 133 -21.05 13.88 -8.87
CA HIS A 133 -21.84 12.82 -8.24
C HIS A 133 -21.38 12.56 -6.80
N LEU A 134 -20.07 12.33 -6.62
CA LEU A 134 -19.47 12.14 -5.30
C LEU A 134 -19.69 13.35 -4.38
N ALA A 135 -19.61 14.56 -4.93
CA ALA A 135 -19.92 15.80 -4.22
C ALA A 135 -21.39 15.85 -3.77
N SER A 136 -22.32 15.34 -4.59
CA SER A 136 -23.73 15.21 -4.22
C SER A 136 -23.92 14.26 -3.04
N ASP A 137 -23.25 13.10 -3.07
CA ASP A 137 -23.34 12.10 -2.02
C ASP A 137 -22.69 12.55 -0.69
N LEU A 138 -21.61 13.34 -0.77
CA LEU A 138 -21.03 14.05 0.37
C LEU A 138 -21.89 15.23 0.85
N GLY A 139 -23.04 15.50 0.22
CA GLY A 139 -23.93 16.60 0.56
C GLY A 139 -23.36 17.99 0.27
N LEU A 140 -22.39 18.13 -0.63
CA LEU A 140 -21.78 19.42 -0.94
C LEU A 140 -22.82 20.39 -1.55
N PRO A 141 -22.72 21.70 -1.24
CA PRO A 141 -23.65 22.71 -1.75
C PRO A 141 -23.75 22.69 -3.28
N GLN A 142 -24.93 23.02 -3.82
CA GLN A 142 -25.16 23.05 -5.27
C GLN A 142 -24.16 23.95 -6.01
N ALA A 143 -23.78 25.10 -5.44
CA ALA A 143 -22.78 25.99 -6.01
C ALA A 143 -21.41 25.29 -6.20
N GLN A 144 -20.98 24.48 -5.23
CA GLN A 144 -19.72 23.74 -5.31
C GLN A 144 -19.78 22.64 -6.39
N ARG A 145 -20.93 21.96 -6.49
CA ARG A 145 -21.17 20.95 -7.54
C ARG A 145 -21.16 21.56 -8.93
N GLN A 146 -21.73 22.75 -9.10
CA GLN A 146 -21.70 23.48 -10.36
C GLN A 146 -20.28 23.96 -10.71
N ALA A 147 -19.50 24.42 -9.73
CA ALA A 147 -18.11 24.80 -9.95
C ALA A 147 -17.29 23.62 -10.48
N LEU A 148 -17.45 22.41 -9.92
CA LEU A 148 -16.77 21.20 -10.40
C LEU A 148 -17.03 20.92 -11.90
N LEU A 149 -18.25 21.16 -12.37
CA LEU A 149 -18.62 20.95 -13.77
C LEU A 149 -18.07 22.01 -14.74
N GLN A 150 -17.56 23.13 -14.21
CA GLN A 150 -16.99 24.22 -15.01
C GLN A 150 -15.46 24.14 -15.11
N GLU A 151 -14.81 23.31 -14.29
CA GLU A 151 -13.35 23.24 -14.23
C GLU A 151 -12.74 22.50 -15.41
N THR A 152 -11.78 23.13 -16.08
CA THR A 152 -11.14 22.58 -17.28
C THR A 152 -9.78 21.92 -17.02
N ALA A 153 -9.31 21.94 -15.77
CA ALA A 153 -8.01 21.41 -15.39
C ALA A 153 -8.10 20.56 -14.12
N LEU A 154 -7.40 19.41 -14.12
CA LEU A 154 -7.39 18.49 -12.98
C LEU A 154 -6.99 19.14 -11.64
N PRO A 155 -5.95 20.01 -11.56
CA PRO A 155 -5.59 20.64 -10.29
C PRO A 155 -6.71 21.51 -9.70
N ALA A 156 -7.45 22.25 -10.54
CA ALA A 156 -8.54 23.11 -10.11
C ALA A 156 -9.80 22.29 -9.75
N LEU A 157 -10.08 21.24 -10.52
CA LEU A 157 -11.13 20.26 -10.23
C LEU A 157 -10.91 19.57 -8.87
N GLN A 158 -9.68 19.13 -8.58
CA GLN A 158 -9.31 18.59 -7.27
C GLN A 158 -9.41 19.64 -6.17
N ALA A 159 -8.96 20.88 -6.42
CA ALA A 159 -9.06 21.96 -5.45
C ALA A 159 -10.51 22.28 -5.06
N HIS A 160 -11.43 22.38 -6.03
CA HIS A 160 -12.85 22.56 -5.76
C HIS A 160 -13.44 21.40 -4.95
N PHE A 161 -13.09 20.17 -5.27
CA PHE A 161 -13.57 19.00 -4.55
C PHE A 161 -13.07 18.96 -3.11
N GLU A 162 -11.79 19.28 -2.90
CA GLU A 162 -11.15 19.30 -1.59
C GLU A 162 -11.67 20.41 -0.68
N ILE A 163 -11.92 21.62 -1.20
CA ILE A 163 -12.52 22.71 -0.42
C ILE A 163 -13.89 22.28 0.14
N GLY A 164 -14.72 21.69 -0.72
CA GLY A 164 -16.04 21.21 -0.29
C GLY A 164 -15.92 20.09 0.74
N THR A 165 -15.07 19.09 0.45
CA THR A 165 -14.86 17.95 1.33
C THR A 165 -14.29 18.38 2.69
N ALA A 166 -13.36 19.32 2.72
CA ALA A 166 -12.81 19.88 3.96
C ALA A 166 -13.91 20.55 4.81
N ALA A 167 -14.79 21.34 4.19
CA ALA A 167 -15.93 21.94 4.88
C ALA A 167 -16.87 20.88 5.48
N ARG A 168 -17.15 19.81 4.72
CA ARG A 168 -17.98 18.69 5.19
C ARG A 168 -17.34 17.93 6.35
N VAL A 169 -16.02 17.69 6.30
CA VAL A 169 -15.30 17.08 7.43
C VAL A 169 -15.42 17.96 8.67
N MET A 170 -15.14 19.26 8.56
CA MET A 170 -15.25 20.20 9.69
C MET A 170 -16.66 20.24 10.30
N GLU A 171 -17.71 20.16 9.48
CA GLU A 171 -19.10 20.07 9.96
C GLU A 171 -19.34 18.80 10.81
N HIS A 172 -18.81 17.66 10.37
CA HIS A 172 -18.90 16.41 11.14
C HIS A 172 -18.08 16.44 12.44
N LEU A 173 -16.90 17.08 12.45
CA LEU A 173 -16.12 17.28 13.68
C LEU A 173 -16.86 18.17 14.68
N ALA A 174 -17.48 19.25 14.21
CA ALA A 174 -18.32 20.12 15.04
C ALA A 174 -19.52 19.36 15.63
N SER A 175 -20.19 18.52 14.81
CA SER A 175 -21.27 17.63 15.26
C SER A 175 -20.79 16.65 16.33
N ALA A 176 -19.62 16.03 16.15
CA ALA A 176 -19.05 15.11 17.13
C ALA A 176 -18.81 15.79 18.48
N ARG A 177 -18.25 17.00 18.49
CA ARG A 177 -18.06 17.77 19.74
C ARG A 177 -19.37 18.12 20.43
N ALA A 178 -20.37 18.55 19.66
CA ALA A 178 -21.68 18.91 20.21
C ALA A 178 -22.37 17.69 20.86
N GLN A 179 -22.17 16.49 20.31
CA GLN A 179 -22.81 15.27 20.80
C GLN A 179 -22.01 14.56 21.90
N ALA A 180 -20.70 14.79 22.04
CA ALA A 180 -19.83 14.00 22.92
C ALA A 180 -20.23 14.05 24.41
N GLY A 181 -20.86 15.15 24.86
CA GLY A 181 -21.39 15.27 26.22
C GLY A 181 -22.82 14.75 26.42
N THR A 182 -23.54 14.40 25.34
CA THR A 182 -24.96 14.04 25.38
C THR A 182 -25.22 12.61 24.90
N SER A 183 -24.54 12.17 23.84
CA SER A 183 -24.64 10.83 23.29
C SER A 183 -23.30 10.41 22.66
N VAL A 184 -22.61 9.50 23.35
CA VAL A 184 -21.35 8.90 22.85
C VAL A 184 -21.57 8.19 21.52
N ALA A 185 -22.73 7.55 21.33
CA ALA A 185 -23.07 6.86 20.08
C ALA A 185 -23.17 7.84 18.89
N GLU A 186 -23.85 8.98 19.08
CA GLU A 186 -23.98 10.00 18.04
C GLU A 186 -22.65 10.70 17.77
N ALA A 187 -21.85 10.96 18.80
CA ALA A 187 -20.51 11.51 18.65
C ALA A 187 -19.59 10.55 17.89
N TYR A 188 -19.66 9.25 18.19
CA TYR A 188 -18.87 8.23 17.52
C TYR A 188 -19.26 8.10 16.05
N LEU A 189 -20.56 8.11 15.75
CA LEU A 189 -21.06 8.13 14.38
C LEU A 189 -20.67 9.40 13.62
N ALA A 190 -20.69 10.57 14.27
CA ALA A 190 -20.22 11.82 13.67
C ALA A 190 -18.72 11.78 13.35
N LEU A 191 -17.87 11.21 14.22
CA LEU A 191 -16.45 10.98 13.93
C LEU A 191 -16.25 9.99 12.78
N ALA A 192 -17.06 8.94 12.70
CA ALA A 192 -17.04 8.00 11.58
C ALA A 192 -17.41 8.69 10.26
N ARG A 193 -18.41 9.59 10.27
CA ARG A 193 -18.78 10.41 9.10
C ARG A 193 -17.66 11.36 8.70
N ALA A 194 -16.99 11.99 9.66
CA ALA A 194 -15.82 12.83 9.39
C ALA A 194 -14.68 12.02 8.74
N TYR A 195 -14.38 10.84 9.29
CA TYR A 195 -13.38 9.94 8.73
C TYR A 195 -13.74 9.48 7.32
N SER A 196 -15.00 9.05 7.11
CA SER A 196 -15.54 8.64 5.81
C SER A 196 -15.44 9.74 4.74
N ALA A 197 -15.76 10.99 5.11
CA ALA A 197 -15.62 12.14 4.22
C ALA A 197 -14.16 12.49 3.91
N TYR A 198 -13.23 12.18 4.82
CA TYR A 198 -11.80 12.41 4.64
C TYR A 198 -11.14 11.41 3.67
N ILE A 199 -11.56 10.13 3.66
CA ILE A 199 -10.89 9.05 2.88
C ILE A 199 -10.62 9.45 1.41
N PRO A 200 -11.57 10.03 0.64
CA PRO A 200 -11.32 10.38 -0.75
C PRO A 200 -10.11 11.31 -0.95
N ILE A 201 -9.89 12.25 -0.03
CA ILE A 201 -8.85 13.28 -0.12
C ILE A 201 -7.64 13.00 0.77
N GLN A 202 -7.53 11.78 1.33
CA GLN A 202 -6.53 11.46 2.36
C GLN A 202 -5.06 11.62 1.91
N ASP A 203 -4.81 11.46 0.61
CA ASP A 203 -3.50 11.56 -0.02
C ASP A 203 -3.31 12.90 -0.77
N SER A 204 -4.12 13.91 -0.46
CA SER A 204 -3.96 15.24 -1.08
C SER A 204 -2.59 15.81 -0.74
N ALA A 205 -1.84 16.23 -1.76
CA ALA A 205 -0.56 16.92 -1.58
C ALA A 205 -0.69 18.26 -0.83
N ARG A 206 -1.92 18.77 -0.68
CA ARG A 206 -2.23 20.00 0.08
C ARG A 206 -2.49 19.73 1.57
N LEU A 207 -2.54 18.46 1.99
CA LEU A 207 -2.47 18.08 3.41
C LEU A 207 -0.99 17.99 3.82
N ALA A 208 -0.58 18.84 4.77
CA ALA A 208 0.78 18.79 5.32
C ALA A 208 1.05 17.49 6.09
N GLU A 209 0.02 16.91 6.70
CA GLU A 209 0.08 15.68 7.48
C GLU A 209 -1.23 14.89 7.29
N ALA A 210 -1.18 13.56 7.39
CA ALA A 210 -2.37 12.72 7.34
C ALA A 210 -3.26 12.94 8.58
N ALA A 211 -4.53 13.29 8.37
CA ALA A 211 -5.51 13.49 9.43
C ALA A 211 -6.02 12.18 10.06
N GLY A 212 -5.90 11.05 9.35
CA GLY A 212 -6.41 9.74 9.75
C GLY A 212 -5.98 9.30 11.16
N PRO A 213 -4.69 9.27 11.51
CA PRO A 213 -4.22 8.88 12.85
C PRO A 213 -4.80 9.74 13.97
N ARG A 214 -5.03 11.03 13.73
CA ARG A 214 -5.62 11.96 14.71
C ARG A 214 -7.12 11.73 14.87
N LEU A 215 -7.84 11.45 13.78
CA LEU A 215 -9.25 11.05 13.83
C LEU A 215 -9.43 9.73 14.59
N VAL A 216 -8.57 8.74 14.37
CA VAL A 216 -8.57 7.47 15.14
C VAL A 216 -8.24 7.72 16.60
N SER A 217 -7.27 8.58 16.91
CA SER A 217 -6.95 8.97 18.29
C SER A 217 -8.11 9.67 18.98
N ALA A 218 -8.85 10.53 18.27
CA ALA A 218 -10.06 11.17 18.78
C ALA A 218 -11.18 10.16 19.06
N ILE A 219 -11.37 9.17 18.18
CA ILE A 219 -12.31 8.06 18.41
C ILE A 219 -11.93 7.28 19.66
N ASN A 220 -10.66 6.91 19.83
CA ASN A 220 -10.19 6.19 21.00
C ASN A 220 -10.37 7.01 22.29
N ALA A 221 -10.10 8.31 22.24
CA ALA A 221 -10.33 9.22 23.37
C ALA A 221 -11.82 9.33 23.72
N LEU A 222 -12.70 9.45 22.72
CA LEU A 222 -14.15 9.44 22.92
C LEU A 222 -14.63 8.15 23.61
N VAL A 223 -14.17 6.99 23.13
CA VAL A 223 -14.52 5.68 23.71
C VAL A 223 -13.97 5.54 25.13
N ALA A 224 -12.79 6.10 25.41
CA ALA A 224 -12.20 6.14 26.75
C ALA A 224 -12.86 7.17 27.69
N GLY A 225 -13.78 8.01 27.20
CA GLY A 225 -14.40 9.10 27.96
C GLY A 225 -13.50 10.32 28.18
N ASP A 226 -12.34 10.39 27.51
CA ASP A 226 -11.41 11.52 27.60
C ASP A 226 -11.77 12.60 26.56
N LEU A 227 -12.76 13.42 26.93
CA LEU A 227 -13.24 14.51 26.07
C LEU A 227 -12.18 15.60 25.84
N THR A 228 -11.23 15.76 26.76
CA THR A 228 -10.14 16.72 26.62
C THR A 228 -9.20 16.28 25.53
N ALA A 229 -8.70 15.04 25.60
CA ALA A 229 -7.85 14.47 24.56
C ALA A 229 -8.58 14.39 23.22
N MET A 230 -9.87 14.05 23.21
CA MET A 230 -10.69 14.09 21.98
C MET A 230 -10.66 15.50 21.37
N ASN A 231 -10.97 16.54 22.14
CA ASN A 231 -11.03 17.91 21.64
C ASN A 231 -9.68 18.43 21.14
N GLU A 232 -8.58 18.07 21.79
CA GLU A 232 -7.22 18.39 21.34
C GLU A 232 -6.91 17.79 19.98
N GLN A 233 -7.21 16.50 19.78
CA GLN A 233 -7.02 15.84 18.49
C GLN A 233 -7.88 16.47 17.40
N LEU A 234 -9.15 16.77 17.70
CA LEU A 234 -10.05 17.40 16.73
C LEU A 234 -9.61 18.82 16.36
N ALA A 235 -9.10 19.61 17.31
CA ALA A 235 -8.63 20.97 17.03
C ALA A 235 -7.43 20.97 16.06
N GLN A 236 -6.55 19.99 16.22
CA GLN A 236 -5.43 19.78 15.31
C GLN A 236 -5.87 19.36 13.91
N VAL A 237 -6.86 18.48 13.80
CA VAL A 237 -7.44 18.08 12.50
C VAL A 237 -8.09 19.28 11.81
N GLU A 238 -8.83 20.13 12.53
CA GLU A 238 -9.43 21.33 11.96
C GLU A 238 -8.39 22.31 11.40
N GLN A 239 -7.28 22.51 12.12
CA GLN A 239 -6.18 23.34 11.61
C GLN A 239 -5.60 22.80 10.29
N GLN A 240 -5.48 21.47 10.15
CA GLN A 240 -5.05 20.83 8.91
C GLN A 240 -6.03 21.09 7.76
N PHE A 241 -7.35 20.94 7.99
CA PHE A 241 -8.36 21.19 6.96
C PHE A 241 -8.51 22.67 6.58
N LEU A 242 -8.29 23.59 7.52
CA LEU A 242 -8.21 25.03 7.23
C LEU A 242 -6.96 25.37 6.40
N ALA A 243 -5.83 24.72 6.65
CA ALA A 243 -4.63 24.86 5.82
C ALA A 243 -4.85 24.30 4.41
N LEU A 244 -5.43 23.10 4.29
CA LEU A 244 -5.78 22.51 2.99
C LEU A 244 -6.74 23.43 2.21
N SER A 245 -7.79 23.95 2.84
CA SER A 245 -8.77 24.80 2.17
C SER A 245 -8.11 26.07 1.62
N ARG A 246 -7.19 26.69 2.39
CA ARG A 246 -6.42 27.85 1.93
C ARG A 246 -5.51 27.50 0.75
N ALA A 247 -4.79 26.39 0.84
CA ALA A 247 -3.89 25.93 -0.22
C ALA A 247 -4.64 25.59 -1.52
N ALA A 248 -5.81 24.96 -1.41
CA ALA A 248 -6.67 24.66 -2.55
C ALA A 248 -7.27 25.93 -3.17
N THR A 249 -7.71 26.88 -2.34
CA THR A 249 -8.27 28.16 -2.82
C THR A 249 -7.23 28.97 -3.61
N ALA A 250 -5.95 28.90 -3.23
CA ALA A 250 -4.88 29.60 -3.94
C ALA A 250 -4.64 29.11 -5.38
N LEU A 251 -5.15 27.92 -5.74
CA LEU A 251 -5.08 27.38 -7.11
C LEU A 251 -6.25 27.81 -7.99
N LEU A 252 -7.30 28.36 -7.39
CA LEU A 252 -8.49 28.79 -8.11
C LEU A 252 -8.31 30.23 -8.58
N PRO A 253 -8.82 30.57 -9.78
CA PRO A 253 -8.80 31.95 -10.24
C PRO A 253 -9.52 32.84 -9.21
N ALA A 254 -8.91 33.98 -8.88
CA ALA A 254 -9.53 34.93 -7.98
C ALA A 254 -10.91 35.32 -8.55
N PRO A 255 -11.97 35.37 -7.72
CA PRO A 255 -13.25 35.88 -8.19
C PRO A 255 -13.00 37.27 -8.79
N ALA A 256 -13.52 37.50 -9.99
CA ALA A 256 -13.40 38.79 -10.65
C ALA A 256 -13.87 39.86 -9.66
N ALA A 257 -12.93 40.72 -9.24
CA ALA A 257 -13.28 41.86 -8.41
C ALA A 257 -14.39 42.62 -9.14
N PRO A 258 -15.44 43.08 -8.43
CA PRO A 258 -16.40 43.98 -9.06
C PRO A 258 -15.60 45.16 -9.60
N VAL A 259 -15.58 45.30 -10.92
CA VAL A 259 -14.90 46.38 -11.63
C VAL A 259 -15.42 47.68 -11.04
N PRO A 260 -14.60 48.50 -10.34
CA PRO A 260 -15.03 49.83 -9.95
C PRO A 260 -15.32 50.58 -11.24
N ALA A 261 -16.48 51.23 -11.30
CA ALA A 261 -16.86 52.09 -12.41
C ALA A 261 -15.69 53.03 -12.77
N GLU A 262 -15.35 53.01 -14.05
CA GLU A 262 -14.30 53.79 -14.68
C GLU A 262 -14.47 55.28 -14.34
N VAL A 263 -13.64 55.77 -13.42
CA VAL A 263 -13.45 57.21 -13.22
C VAL A 263 -12.41 57.67 -14.24
N ALA A 264 -12.85 58.55 -15.14
CA ALA A 264 -12.05 59.17 -16.17
C ALA A 264 -10.76 59.83 -15.62
N PRO A 265 -9.63 59.76 -16.35
CA PRO A 265 -8.39 60.42 -15.95
C PRO A 265 -8.45 61.95 -16.17
N PRO A 266 -7.92 62.78 -15.26
CA PRO A 266 -7.68 64.20 -15.52
C PRO A 266 -6.41 64.42 -16.37
N PRO A 267 -6.24 65.60 -16.99
CA PRO A 267 -5.30 65.82 -18.09
C PRO A 267 -3.84 65.98 -17.64
N ALA A 268 -2.96 65.63 -18.57
CA ALA A 268 -1.52 65.76 -18.51
C ALA A 268 -1.05 67.22 -18.33
N GLU A 269 -0.07 67.43 -17.44
CA GLU A 269 0.75 68.64 -17.36
C GLU A 269 2.21 68.30 -17.66
N ALA A 270 2.86 69.24 -18.34
CA ALA A 270 3.99 69.05 -19.23
C ALA A 270 5.34 68.85 -18.52
N ALA A 271 6.21 68.07 -19.17
CA ALA A 271 7.63 67.99 -18.89
C ALA A 271 8.39 69.27 -19.29
N PRO A 272 9.47 69.63 -18.58
CA PRO A 272 10.59 70.38 -19.16
C PRO A 272 11.82 69.48 -19.40
N LEU A 273 12.50 69.74 -20.53
CA LEU A 273 13.80 69.18 -20.95
C LEU A 273 14.99 69.92 -20.27
N PRO A 274 16.27 69.71 -20.65
CA PRO A 274 17.31 69.06 -19.86
C PRO A 274 18.38 70.06 -19.32
N GLN A 275 19.21 69.65 -18.35
CA GLN A 275 20.41 70.40 -17.93
C GLN A 275 21.70 69.57 -18.11
N PRO A 276 22.86 70.21 -18.41
CA PRO A 276 24.12 69.56 -18.82
C PRO A 276 24.99 69.12 -17.63
N PRO A 277 26.10 68.37 -17.86
CA PRO A 277 26.81 67.63 -16.81
C PRO A 277 27.80 68.51 -16.03
N VAL A 278 27.92 68.24 -14.72
CA VAL A 278 28.97 68.79 -13.87
C VAL A 278 29.93 67.66 -13.46
N VAL A 279 31.22 67.91 -13.68
CA VAL A 279 32.36 67.05 -13.38
C VAL A 279 32.80 67.23 -11.91
N ALA A 280 33.02 66.09 -11.24
CA ALA A 280 33.93 65.69 -10.12
C ALA A 280 34.50 66.77 -9.13
N PRO A 281 34.71 66.42 -7.83
CA PRO A 281 35.86 65.57 -7.45
C PRO A 281 35.62 64.54 -6.30
N GLU A 282 36.39 63.45 -6.34
CA GLU A 282 36.71 62.49 -5.24
C GLU A 282 37.34 63.18 -4.01
N PRO A 283 37.19 62.65 -2.77
CA PRO A 283 38.15 61.66 -2.19
C PRO A 283 37.57 60.77 -1.05
N PRO A 284 38.36 59.96 -0.31
CA PRO A 284 39.50 59.14 -0.69
C PRO A 284 39.23 57.62 -0.52
N THR A 285 39.98 56.86 -1.30
CA THR A 285 40.22 55.42 -1.22
C THR A 285 40.66 55.00 0.19
N VAL A 286 39.90 54.09 0.80
CA VAL A 286 40.42 53.25 1.89
C VAL A 286 41.25 52.17 1.21
N GLU A 287 42.54 52.10 1.55
CA GLU A 287 43.45 51.01 1.21
C GLU A 287 42.79 49.66 1.57
N ALA A 288 42.23 49.00 0.57
CA ALA A 288 42.05 47.56 0.62
C ALA A 288 43.45 46.94 0.55
N LEU A 289 43.79 46.15 1.57
CA LEU A 289 44.97 45.29 1.54
C LEU A 289 45.00 44.52 0.22
N PRO A 290 46.18 44.26 -0.36
CA PRO A 290 46.28 43.42 -1.54
C PRO A 290 45.78 42.00 -1.19
N ASP A 291 44.61 41.65 -1.74
CA ASP A 291 44.15 40.28 -1.82
C ASP A 291 45.23 39.46 -2.53
N LEU A 292 45.84 38.55 -1.78
CA LEU A 292 46.61 37.46 -2.33
C LEU A 292 45.71 36.72 -3.33
N PRO A 293 46.18 36.36 -4.54
CA PRO A 293 45.38 35.57 -5.47
C PRO A 293 45.12 34.20 -4.84
N THR A 294 43.93 34.03 -4.26
CA THR A 294 43.37 32.71 -3.95
C THR A 294 43.39 31.92 -5.25
N GLN A 295 44.01 30.74 -5.25
CA GLN A 295 44.11 29.96 -6.48
C GLN A 295 42.69 29.65 -6.98
N PRO A 296 42.41 29.63 -8.31
CA PRO A 296 41.06 29.43 -8.84
C PRO A 296 40.37 28.17 -8.28
N GLY A 297 41.14 27.11 -7.98
CA GLY A 297 40.62 25.90 -7.34
C GLY A 297 40.24 26.05 -5.85
N GLU A 298 40.80 27.01 -5.11
CA GLU A 298 40.42 27.29 -3.72
C GLU A 298 39.11 28.08 -3.65
N GLN A 299 38.88 29.00 -4.60
CA GLN A 299 37.61 29.71 -4.75
C GLN A 299 36.48 28.75 -5.14
N GLU A 300 36.68 27.91 -6.17
CA GLU A 300 35.71 26.88 -6.58
C GLU A 300 35.39 25.90 -5.42
N ARG A 301 36.41 25.52 -4.64
CA ARG A 301 36.23 24.64 -3.47
C ARG A 301 35.45 25.32 -2.35
N ALA A 302 35.72 26.60 -2.09
CA ALA A 302 34.99 27.39 -1.09
C ALA A 302 33.53 27.61 -1.49
N GLU A 303 33.26 27.86 -2.78
CA GLU A 303 31.91 27.97 -3.33
C GLU A 303 31.14 26.64 -3.23
N ALA A 304 31.78 25.52 -3.56
CA ALA A 304 31.19 24.19 -3.43
C ALA A 304 30.88 23.82 -1.98
N LEU A 305 31.75 24.17 -1.02
CA LEU A 305 31.48 24.02 0.41
C LEU A 305 30.28 24.86 0.85
N ALA A 306 30.22 26.13 0.43
CA ALA A 306 29.12 27.01 0.78
C ALA A 306 27.77 26.54 0.22
N GLU A 307 27.75 25.97 -0.99
CA GLU A 307 26.56 25.35 -1.58
C GLU A 307 26.11 24.10 -0.80
N LEU A 308 27.05 23.21 -0.47
CA LEU A 308 26.78 22.02 0.35
C LEU A 308 26.24 22.42 1.72
N GLU A 309 26.82 23.41 2.38
CA GLU A 309 26.32 23.91 3.67
C GLU A 309 24.91 24.47 3.53
N ARG A 310 24.61 25.29 2.51
CA ARG A 310 23.25 25.79 2.25
C ARG A 310 22.26 24.65 2.04
N THR A 311 22.64 23.61 1.31
CA THR A 311 21.81 22.42 1.10
C THR A 311 21.57 21.64 2.39
N LEU A 312 22.62 21.39 3.18
CA LEU A 312 22.56 20.64 4.43
C LEU A 312 21.83 21.41 5.56
N ALA A 313 21.75 22.74 5.47
CA ALA A 313 21.01 23.57 6.42
C ALA A 313 19.52 23.20 6.52
N ARG A 314 18.94 22.65 5.45
CA ARG A 314 17.53 22.21 5.36
C ARG A 314 17.20 21.01 6.27
N PHE A 315 18.20 20.37 6.87
CA PHE A 315 18.06 19.17 7.68
C PHE A 315 18.22 19.42 9.19
N GLY A 316 18.22 20.68 9.64
CA GLY A 316 18.22 21.02 11.07
C GLY A 316 19.54 20.77 11.80
N LEU A 317 20.65 20.56 11.07
CA LEU A 317 21.98 20.36 11.65
C LEU A 317 22.55 21.64 12.27
N SER A 318 23.33 21.48 13.34
CA SER A 318 24.10 22.58 13.94
C SER A 318 25.15 23.12 12.96
N PRO A 319 25.57 24.40 13.09
CA PRO A 319 26.55 25.00 12.16
C PRO A 319 27.88 24.23 12.08
N THR A 320 28.36 23.72 13.21
CA THR A 320 29.62 22.96 13.30
C THR A 320 29.51 21.58 12.64
N GLU A 321 28.41 20.86 12.88
CA GLU A 321 28.15 19.56 12.25
C GLU A 321 27.95 19.68 10.74
N ARG A 322 27.24 20.72 10.31
CA ARG A 322 27.02 21.03 8.89
C ARG A 322 28.32 21.29 8.15
N SER A 323 29.20 22.12 8.72
CA SER A 323 30.51 22.44 8.11
C SER A 323 31.38 21.20 7.99
N ARG A 324 31.43 20.37 9.05
CA ARG A 324 32.17 19.11 9.05
C ARG A 324 31.60 18.11 8.03
N LEU A 325 30.28 18.00 7.92
CA LEU A 325 29.63 17.10 6.98
C LEU A 325 29.84 17.58 5.54
N ALA A 326 29.71 18.87 5.26
CA ALA A 326 30.00 19.46 3.94
C ALA A 326 31.44 19.16 3.48
N ALA A 327 32.43 19.33 4.36
CA ALA A 327 33.81 18.95 4.09
C ALA A 327 33.94 17.46 3.73
N SER A 328 33.27 16.59 4.49
CA SER A 328 33.31 15.15 4.22
C SER A 328 32.64 14.75 2.89
N TYR A 329 31.58 15.43 2.47
CA TYR A 329 30.93 15.24 1.18
C TYR A 329 31.88 15.62 0.03
N LEU A 330 32.50 16.80 0.14
CA LEU A 330 33.41 17.31 -0.87
C LEU A 330 34.68 16.45 -1.02
N GLU A 331 35.27 15.99 0.09
CA GLU A 331 36.40 15.05 0.07
C GLU A 331 36.07 13.73 -0.64
N SER A 332 34.79 13.36 -0.62
CA SER A 332 34.29 12.09 -1.17
C SER A 332 33.72 12.24 -2.58
N GLY A 333 33.77 13.45 -3.16
CA GLY A 333 33.22 13.77 -4.47
C GLY A 333 31.70 13.77 -4.53
N LEU A 334 31.00 13.94 -3.40
CA LEU A 334 29.54 13.96 -3.34
C LEU A 334 29.04 15.41 -3.41
N ALA A 335 28.23 15.70 -4.43
CA ALA A 335 27.72 17.05 -4.68
C ALA A 335 26.51 17.43 -3.79
N ASN A 336 25.75 16.44 -3.31
CA ASN A 336 24.55 16.65 -2.51
C ASN A 336 24.17 15.35 -1.74
N PRO A 337 23.21 15.41 -0.79
CA PRO A 337 22.69 14.23 -0.08
C PRO A 337 22.09 13.15 -0.98
N GLU A 338 21.52 13.51 -2.13
CA GLU A 338 20.95 12.57 -3.10
C GLU A 338 22.04 11.67 -3.69
N ALA A 339 23.22 12.21 -4.00
CA ALA A 339 24.37 11.43 -4.47
C ALA A 339 24.85 10.40 -3.43
N ALA A 340 24.68 10.68 -2.12
CA ALA A 340 24.97 9.72 -1.06
C ALA A 340 23.94 8.57 -1.03
N ILE A 341 22.66 8.85 -1.34
CA ILE A 341 21.60 7.85 -1.48
C ILE A 341 21.85 6.99 -2.73
N GLU A 342 22.15 7.60 -3.88
CA GLU A 342 22.48 6.89 -5.13
C GLU A 342 23.66 5.94 -4.93
N ARG A 343 24.66 6.37 -4.17
CA ARG A 343 25.79 5.53 -3.79
C ARG A 343 25.35 4.32 -2.95
N LEU A 344 24.41 4.47 -2.03
CA LEU A 344 23.85 3.34 -1.29
C LEU A 344 23.04 2.39 -2.19
N TRP A 345 22.24 2.90 -3.13
CA TRP A 345 21.57 2.06 -4.13
C TRP A 345 22.55 1.27 -4.99
N ALA A 346 23.64 1.90 -5.42
CA ALA A 346 24.70 1.20 -6.15
C ALA A 346 25.35 0.08 -5.31
N GLN A 347 25.52 0.30 -4.00
CA GLN A 347 26.02 -0.74 -3.10
C GLN A 347 24.97 -1.85 -2.85
N SER A 348 23.69 -1.52 -2.70
CA SER A 348 22.64 -2.54 -2.51
C SER A 348 22.52 -3.46 -3.73
N ALA A 349 22.67 -2.92 -4.95
CA ALA A 349 22.74 -3.72 -6.16
C ALA A 349 23.95 -4.68 -6.17
N ARG A 350 25.14 -4.24 -5.74
CA ARG A 350 26.32 -5.11 -5.61
C ARG A 350 26.11 -6.22 -4.58
N ILE A 351 25.48 -5.90 -3.45
CA ILE A 351 25.13 -6.89 -2.42
C ILE A 351 24.15 -7.92 -3.00
N ALA A 352 23.14 -7.48 -3.74
CA ALA A 352 22.14 -8.35 -4.37
C ALA A 352 22.77 -9.34 -5.36
N VAL A 353 23.65 -8.88 -6.25
CA VAL A 353 24.36 -9.73 -7.22
C VAL A 353 25.24 -10.75 -6.50
N ALA A 354 26.03 -10.32 -5.52
CA ALA A 354 26.88 -11.22 -4.74
C ALA A 354 26.06 -12.26 -3.96
N ALA A 355 24.93 -11.86 -3.36
CA ALA A 355 24.03 -12.77 -2.65
C ALA A 355 23.38 -13.80 -3.59
N GLN A 356 22.96 -13.38 -4.79
CA GLN A 356 22.38 -14.26 -5.82
C GLN A 356 23.39 -15.32 -6.29
N ASN A 357 24.67 -14.94 -6.44
CA ASN A 357 25.74 -15.85 -6.85
C ASN A 357 26.27 -16.75 -5.73
N GLY A 358 25.78 -16.59 -4.49
CA GLY A 358 26.30 -17.31 -3.32
C GLY A 358 27.66 -16.79 -2.82
N GLU A 359 28.11 -15.63 -3.29
CA GLU A 359 29.35 -14.96 -2.89
C GLU A 359 29.16 -14.17 -1.58
N ILE A 360 28.84 -14.90 -0.50
CA ILE A 360 28.47 -14.30 0.79
C ILE A 360 29.58 -13.40 1.35
N THR A 361 30.86 -13.72 1.12
CA THR A 361 32.00 -12.90 1.57
C THR A 361 32.04 -11.55 0.86
N ALA A 362 31.83 -11.53 -0.46
CA ALA A 362 31.74 -10.29 -1.23
C ALA A 362 30.50 -9.47 -0.85
N ALA A 363 29.35 -10.13 -0.65
CA ALA A 363 28.13 -9.49 -0.18
C ALA A 363 28.32 -8.81 1.19
N ARG A 364 29.00 -9.47 2.13
CA ARG A 364 29.32 -8.90 3.46
C ARG A 364 30.27 -7.73 3.38
N GLN A 365 31.28 -7.81 2.51
CA GLN A 365 32.20 -6.69 2.31
C GLN A 365 31.45 -5.47 1.77
N ALA A 366 30.63 -5.64 0.73
CA ALA A 366 29.80 -4.57 0.18
C ALA A 366 28.81 -4.00 1.22
N LEU A 367 28.20 -4.86 2.05
CA LEU A 367 27.32 -4.45 3.15
C LEU A 367 28.07 -3.62 4.20
N SER A 368 29.31 -3.98 4.53
CA SER A 368 30.13 -3.21 5.48
C SER A 368 30.49 -1.83 4.93
N VAL A 369 30.78 -1.72 3.63
CA VAL A 369 31.03 -0.44 2.96
C VAL A 369 29.76 0.41 2.94
N ALA A 370 28.61 -0.18 2.63
CA ALA A 370 27.32 0.52 2.67
C ALA A 370 26.99 1.05 4.07
N LEU A 371 27.23 0.27 5.13
CA LEU A 371 27.04 0.74 6.51
C LEU A 371 27.97 1.90 6.85
N LEU A 372 29.24 1.86 6.43
CA LEU A 372 30.18 2.96 6.64
C LEU A 372 29.74 4.23 5.91
N ASP A 373 29.32 4.11 4.65
CA ASP A 373 28.81 5.23 3.85
C ASP A 373 27.53 5.81 4.49
N TYR A 374 26.60 4.96 4.97
CA TYR A 374 25.42 5.40 5.71
C TYR A 374 25.80 6.20 6.96
N ARG A 375 26.67 5.64 7.82
CA ARG A 375 27.10 6.29 9.07
C ARG A 375 27.81 7.62 8.83
N ARG A 376 28.59 7.70 7.76
CA ARG A 376 29.39 8.88 7.44
C ARG A 376 28.56 10.01 6.84
N TYR A 377 27.68 9.70 5.90
CA TYR A 377 27.03 10.73 5.07
C TYR A 377 25.56 10.96 5.41
N LEU A 378 24.81 9.91 5.77
CA LEU A 378 23.35 9.98 5.91
C LEU A 378 22.86 9.92 7.35
N GLN A 379 23.53 9.16 8.23
CA GLN A 379 23.12 9.03 9.63
C GLN A 379 22.90 10.39 10.30
N PRO A 380 23.81 11.39 10.20
CA PRO A 380 23.59 12.70 10.83
C PRO A 380 22.33 13.42 10.34
N LEU A 381 21.97 13.24 9.06
CA LEU A 381 20.79 13.85 8.43
C LEU A 381 19.49 13.13 8.81
N VAL A 382 19.58 11.82 8.98
CA VAL A 382 18.42 10.97 9.30
C VAL A 382 18.12 11.08 10.80
N SER A 383 19.12 11.03 11.67
CA SER A 383 18.93 11.16 13.12
C SER A 383 18.36 12.52 13.52
N SER A 384 18.70 13.59 12.79
CA SER A 384 18.15 14.93 13.08
C SER A 384 16.66 15.07 12.72
N ARG A 385 16.13 14.23 11.82
CA ARG A 385 14.72 14.26 11.39
C ARG A 385 13.86 13.16 11.97
N ASP A 386 14.34 11.93 11.96
CA ASP A 386 13.62 10.74 12.42
C ASP A 386 14.60 9.75 13.05
N GLU A 387 14.78 9.88 14.37
CA GLU A 387 15.62 8.98 15.15
C GLU A 387 15.12 7.51 15.10
N GLY A 388 13.81 7.30 14.94
CA GLY A 388 13.23 5.97 14.81
C GLY A 388 13.60 5.31 13.47
N LEU A 389 13.66 6.08 12.38
CA LEU A 389 14.15 5.60 11.09
C LEU A 389 15.65 5.29 11.11
N ASN A 390 16.44 6.13 11.79
CA ASN A 390 17.86 5.90 12.01
C ASN A 390 18.10 4.56 12.75
N HIS A 391 17.43 4.38 13.88
CA HIS A 391 17.54 3.16 14.69
C HIS A 391 17.21 1.90 13.87
N ARG A 392 16.07 1.90 13.17
CA ARG A 392 15.64 0.78 12.32
C ARG A 392 16.64 0.47 11.21
N THR A 393 17.22 1.50 10.60
CA THR A 393 18.23 1.33 9.55
C THR A 393 19.48 0.64 10.10
N LEU A 394 19.99 1.10 11.25
CA LEU A 394 21.15 0.50 11.90
C LEU A 394 20.87 -0.93 12.38
N GLU A 395 19.68 -1.20 12.89
CA GLU A 395 19.24 -2.55 13.26
C GLU A 395 19.17 -3.48 12.06
N LEU A 396 18.67 -3.01 10.92
CA LEU A 396 18.66 -3.78 9.67
C LEU A 396 20.10 -4.11 9.23
N PHE A 397 21.00 -3.13 9.19
CA PHE A 397 22.40 -3.41 8.86
C PHE A 397 23.03 -4.42 9.84
N ARG A 398 22.72 -4.31 11.14
CA ARG A 398 23.19 -5.24 12.16
C ARG A 398 22.64 -6.66 11.93
N SER A 399 21.35 -6.80 11.64
CA SER A 399 20.72 -8.11 11.41
C SER A 399 21.24 -8.77 10.14
N LEU A 400 21.40 -8.01 9.05
CA LEU A 400 21.97 -8.49 7.80
C LEU A 400 23.43 -8.91 7.95
N THR A 401 24.23 -8.15 8.70
CA THR A 401 25.64 -8.48 8.94
C THR A 401 25.78 -9.73 9.81
N ALA A 402 24.89 -9.90 10.79
CA ALA A 402 24.87 -11.07 11.68
C ALA A 402 24.21 -12.31 11.05
N SER A 403 23.57 -12.17 9.88
CA SER A 403 22.88 -13.28 9.23
C SER A 403 23.88 -14.33 8.71
N PRO A 404 23.69 -15.61 9.04
CA PRO A 404 24.51 -16.70 8.49
C PRO A 404 24.21 -16.94 7.00
N ALA A 405 23.04 -16.56 6.51
CA ALA A 405 22.62 -16.71 5.12
C ALA A 405 22.02 -15.40 4.59
N LEU A 406 22.79 -14.66 3.78
CA LEU A 406 22.29 -13.50 3.04
C LEU A 406 21.60 -13.99 1.77
N ARG A 407 20.30 -13.71 1.63
CA ARG A 407 19.49 -14.10 0.48
C ARG A 407 19.03 -12.86 -0.31
N LEU A 408 18.63 -13.07 -1.56
CA LEU A 408 18.12 -11.99 -2.43
C LEU A 408 16.96 -11.21 -1.77
N GLN A 409 16.07 -11.89 -1.04
CA GLN A 409 14.99 -11.24 -0.30
C GLN A 409 15.50 -10.26 0.77
N ASP A 410 16.62 -10.56 1.42
CA ASP A 410 17.20 -9.68 2.45
C ASP A 410 17.80 -8.42 1.82
N THR A 411 18.33 -8.55 0.60
CA THR A 411 18.85 -7.41 -0.17
C THR A 411 17.72 -6.52 -0.72
N ALA A 412 16.56 -7.11 -1.04
CA ALA A 412 15.37 -6.35 -1.39
C ALA A 412 14.89 -5.48 -0.21
N THR A 413 14.93 -6.02 1.02
CA THR A 413 14.62 -5.24 2.23
C THR A 413 15.59 -4.10 2.46
N LEU A 414 16.89 -4.31 2.21
CA LEU A 414 17.87 -3.24 2.28
C LEU A 414 17.58 -2.14 1.25
N THR A 415 17.28 -2.50 0.01
CA THR A 415 16.93 -1.52 -1.04
C THR A 415 15.66 -0.76 -0.70
N GLN A 416 14.63 -1.43 -0.17
CA GLN A 416 13.42 -0.77 0.35
C GLN A 416 13.77 0.20 1.48
N GLN A 417 14.62 -0.18 2.43
CA GLN A 417 15.04 0.71 3.51
C GLN A 417 15.78 1.95 2.98
N ILE A 418 16.57 1.82 1.91
CA ILE A 418 17.22 2.97 1.27
C ILE A 418 16.19 3.89 0.61
N ASP A 419 15.12 3.34 0.03
CA ASP A 419 14.01 4.12 -0.52
C ASP A 419 13.23 4.87 0.58
N HIS A 420 13.02 4.24 1.73
CA HIS A 420 12.47 4.90 2.94
C HIS A 420 13.34 6.09 3.37
N LEU A 421 14.67 5.92 3.37
CA LEU A 421 15.61 6.99 3.69
C LEU A 421 15.51 8.14 2.69
N ALA A 422 15.46 7.82 1.38
CA ALA A 422 15.36 8.81 0.32
C ALA A 422 14.07 9.63 0.45
N THR A 423 12.94 8.94 0.66
CA THR A 423 11.64 9.55 0.81
C THR A 423 11.58 10.44 2.06
N ALA A 424 12.10 9.97 3.20
CA ALA A 424 12.13 10.74 4.45
C ALA A 424 13.02 11.99 4.35
N LEU A 425 14.17 11.89 3.67
CA LEU A 425 15.04 13.03 3.43
C LEU A 425 14.43 14.03 2.42
N GLY A 426 13.63 13.54 1.46
CA GLY A 426 12.82 14.35 0.55
C GLY A 426 11.59 15.02 1.20
N GLY A 427 11.28 14.71 2.47
CA GLY A 427 10.09 15.23 3.16
C GLY A 427 8.79 14.49 2.83
N GLY A 428 8.88 13.40 2.06
CA GLY A 428 7.76 12.50 1.82
C GLY A 428 7.58 11.52 2.98
N THR A 429 6.41 10.90 3.04
CA THR A 429 6.20 9.73 3.90
C THR A 429 6.21 8.48 3.05
N PRO A 430 7.05 7.48 3.35
CA PRO A 430 7.09 6.28 2.53
C PRO A 430 5.78 5.49 2.67
N PRO A 431 5.33 4.86 1.56
CA PRO A 431 4.05 4.17 1.49
C PRO A 431 3.92 3.04 2.53
N LEU A 432 2.70 2.82 3.00
CA LEU A 432 2.40 1.91 4.12
C LEU A 432 2.74 0.43 3.80
N THR A 433 2.66 0.04 2.53
CA THR A 433 3.05 -1.30 2.04
C THR A 433 4.53 -1.58 2.28
N GLU A 434 5.38 -0.59 2.03
CA GLU A 434 6.81 -0.71 2.26
C GLU A 434 7.13 -0.73 3.75
N ARG A 435 6.40 0.05 4.57
CA ARG A 435 6.51 0.00 6.04
C ARG A 435 6.10 -1.35 6.62
N LEU A 436 5.03 -1.97 6.11
CA LEU A 436 4.58 -3.30 6.54
C LEU A 436 5.54 -4.39 6.06
N SER A 437 6.02 -4.32 4.81
CA SER A 437 7.02 -5.25 4.30
C SER A 437 8.32 -5.20 5.11
N ALA A 438 8.75 -4.01 5.53
CA ALA A 438 9.91 -3.82 6.40
C ALA A 438 9.70 -4.45 7.80
N VAL A 439 8.49 -4.37 8.36
CA VAL A 439 8.13 -5.01 9.64
C VAL A 439 8.09 -6.53 9.52
N THR A 440 7.38 -7.08 8.53
CA THR A 440 7.34 -8.53 8.33
C THR A 440 8.73 -9.08 8.08
N THR A 441 9.54 -8.36 7.30
CA THR A 441 10.90 -8.81 6.99
C THR A 441 11.85 -8.66 8.17
N SER A 442 11.68 -7.66 9.06
CA SER A 442 12.51 -7.56 10.27
C SER A 442 12.30 -8.72 11.24
N TYR A 443 11.06 -9.23 11.36
CA TYR A 443 10.74 -10.38 12.21
C TYR A 443 11.04 -11.73 11.56
N TRP A 444 10.98 -11.82 10.23
CA TRP A 444 11.16 -13.09 9.52
C TRP A 444 12.60 -13.31 9.02
N ALA A 445 13.30 -12.26 8.56
CA ALA A 445 14.62 -12.40 7.93
C ALA A 445 15.72 -12.90 8.88
N GLY A 446 16.77 -13.48 8.29
CA GLY A 446 17.92 -13.99 9.04
C GLY A 446 17.62 -15.30 9.77
N TRP A 447 17.86 -15.32 11.08
CA TRP A 447 17.77 -16.52 11.91
C TRP A 447 16.38 -17.16 11.99
N PRO A 448 15.27 -16.41 12.19
CA PRO A 448 13.93 -16.99 12.26
C PRO A 448 13.56 -17.79 10.99
N ARG A 449 13.69 -17.19 9.80
CA ARG A 449 13.45 -17.88 8.53
C ARG A 449 14.35 -19.09 8.37
N LEU A 450 15.65 -18.97 8.70
CA LEU A 450 16.58 -20.09 8.61
C LEU A 450 16.12 -21.28 9.46
N VAL A 451 15.78 -21.03 10.73
CA VAL A 451 15.35 -22.08 11.66
C VAL A 451 14.05 -22.72 11.18
N VAL A 452 13.06 -21.92 10.80
CA VAL A 452 11.75 -22.45 10.39
C VAL A 452 11.85 -23.23 9.08
N ILE A 453 12.61 -22.77 8.08
CA ILE A 453 12.76 -23.50 6.81
C ILE A 453 13.48 -24.83 7.01
N ILE A 454 14.52 -24.86 7.87
CA ILE A 454 15.19 -26.13 8.23
C ILE A 454 14.22 -27.07 8.96
N LEU A 455 13.45 -26.56 9.92
CA LEU A 455 12.44 -27.35 10.64
C LEU A 455 11.36 -27.89 9.71
N LEU A 456 10.83 -27.09 8.80
CA LEU A 456 9.82 -27.52 7.83
C LEU A 456 10.35 -28.60 6.89
N GLY A 457 11.61 -28.48 6.43
CA GLY A 457 12.26 -29.53 5.65
C GLY A 457 12.37 -30.86 6.40
N MET A 458 12.69 -30.82 7.70
CA MET A 458 12.69 -32.01 8.55
C MET A 458 11.27 -32.56 8.77
N LEU A 459 10.30 -31.68 9.01
CA LEU A 459 8.90 -32.05 9.28
C LEU A 459 8.23 -32.66 8.05
N ALA A 460 8.65 -32.28 6.84
CA ALA A 460 8.15 -32.82 5.58
C ALA A 460 8.31 -34.35 5.45
N PHE A 461 9.26 -34.96 6.15
CA PHE A 461 9.43 -36.42 6.14
C PHE A 461 8.40 -37.18 7.00
N ILE A 462 7.76 -36.50 7.96
CA ILE A 462 6.76 -37.11 8.86
C ILE A 462 5.52 -37.60 8.10
N PRO A 463 4.80 -36.76 7.31
CA PRO A 463 3.61 -37.23 6.59
C PRO A 463 3.94 -38.34 5.59
N LEU A 464 5.13 -38.32 4.98
CA LEU A 464 5.60 -39.39 4.09
C LEU A 464 5.77 -40.72 4.82
N ARG A 465 6.34 -40.69 6.03
CA ARG A 465 6.47 -41.87 6.88
C ARG A 465 5.10 -42.39 7.34
N LEU A 466 4.21 -41.50 7.77
CA LEU A 466 2.86 -41.87 8.22
C LEU A 466 2.05 -42.52 7.10
N LEU A 467 2.11 -41.97 5.88
CA LEU A 467 1.44 -42.54 4.73
C LEU A 467 1.96 -43.96 4.41
N ASN A 468 3.28 -44.16 4.48
CA ASN A 468 3.89 -45.47 4.25
C ASN A 468 3.49 -46.49 5.33
N LEU A 469 3.40 -46.06 6.60
CA LEU A 469 2.95 -46.91 7.71
C LEU A 469 1.46 -47.26 7.61
N ALA A 470 0.60 -46.29 7.30
CA ALA A 470 -0.85 -46.47 7.28
C ALA A 470 -1.33 -47.40 6.16
N PHE A 471 -0.70 -47.33 4.99
CA PHE A 471 -1.14 -48.09 3.79
C PHE A 471 -0.14 -49.16 3.34
N GLY A 472 0.87 -49.45 4.18
CA GLY A 472 1.70 -50.65 4.13
C GLY A 472 2.57 -50.84 2.89
N GLY A 473 2.75 -49.81 2.06
CA GLY A 473 3.60 -49.84 0.86
C GLY A 473 3.22 -50.87 -0.22
N GLY A 474 2.29 -51.79 0.00
CA GLY A 474 1.99 -52.90 -0.92
C GLY A 474 1.06 -52.56 -2.08
N ASN A 475 0.27 -51.49 -1.95
CA ASN A 475 -0.67 -51.07 -3.00
C ASN A 475 -0.04 -50.02 -3.92
N ARG A 476 0.06 -50.35 -5.21
CA ARG A 476 0.63 -49.47 -6.25
C ARG A 476 -0.06 -48.10 -6.33
N ASN A 477 -1.37 -48.01 -6.11
CA ASN A 477 -2.09 -46.74 -6.17
C ASN A 477 -1.74 -45.83 -4.99
N TRP A 478 -1.58 -46.39 -3.78
CA TRP A 478 -1.13 -45.66 -2.60
C TRP A 478 0.34 -45.24 -2.70
N GLN A 479 1.20 -46.07 -3.32
CA GLN A 479 2.57 -45.68 -3.64
C GLN A 479 2.62 -44.45 -4.56
N LEU A 480 1.76 -44.38 -5.60
CA LEU A 480 1.69 -43.21 -6.49
C LEU A 480 1.28 -41.94 -5.75
N VAL A 481 0.32 -42.02 -4.83
CA VAL A 481 -0.06 -40.90 -3.96
C VAL A 481 1.09 -40.49 -3.04
N GLY A 482 1.84 -41.46 -2.51
CA GLY A 482 3.03 -41.18 -1.69
C GLY A 482 4.17 -40.51 -2.46
N VAL A 483 4.43 -40.96 -3.69
CA VAL A 483 5.39 -40.30 -4.58
C VAL A 483 4.92 -38.90 -4.94
N ALA A 484 3.63 -38.71 -5.23
CA ALA A 484 3.06 -37.38 -5.48
C ALA A 484 3.24 -36.44 -4.28
N LEU A 485 2.95 -36.91 -3.07
CA LEU A 485 3.14 -36.14 -1.85
C LEU A 485 4.63 -35.80 -1.62
N PHE A 486 5.55 -36.73 -1.90
CA PHE A 486 6.98 -36.46 -1.84
C PHE A 486 7.39 -35.37 -2.83
N LEU A 487 6.93 -35.44 -4.08
CA LEU A 487 7.23 -34.44 -5.10
C LEU A 487 6.67 -33.06 -4.74
N LEU A 488 5.48 -33.00 -4.12
CA LEU A 488 4.91 -31.75 -3.60
C LEU A 488 5.72 -31.14 -2.45
N LEU A 489 6.34 -31.99 -1.61
CA LEU A 489 7.19 -31.57 -0.50
C LEU A 489 8.66 -31.37 -0.89
N LEU A 490 9.06 -31.79 -2.09
CA LEU A 490 10.43 -31.67 -2.58
C LEU A 490 10.97 -30.23 -2.55
N PRO A 491 10.18 -29.17 -2.87
CA PRO A 491 10.69 -27.80 -2.84
C PRO A 491 11.12 -27.34 -1.44
N ILE A 492 10.32 -27.65 -0.41
CA ILE A 492 10.66 -27.27 0.96
C ILE A 492 11.83 -28.10 1.49
N ILE A 493 11.93 -29.38 1.12
CA ILE A 493 13.09 -30.23 1.44
C ILE A 493 14.35 -29.65 0.80
N PHE A 494 14.31 -29.33 -0.49
CA PHE A 494 15.45 -28.77 -1.19
C PHE A 494 15.86 -27.41 -0.62
N GLU A 495 14.91 -26.50 -0.40
CA GLU A 495 15.19 -25.20 0.20
C GLU A 495 15.84 -25.35 1.58
N SER A 496 15.36 -26.28 2.41
CA SER A 496 15.95 -26.59 3.71
C SER A 496 17.42 -27.01 3.63
N VAL A 497 17.80 -27.78 2.60
CA VAL A 497 19.19 -28.18 2.35
C VAL A 497 20.04 -26.97 1.99
N THR A 498 19.52 -26.04 1.18
CA THR A 498 20.28 -24.81 0.85
C THR A 498 20.52 -23.95 2.09
N PHE A 499 19.51 -23.79 2.96
CA PHE A 499 19.65 -23.05 4.23
C PHE A 499 20.59 -23.75 5.21
N LEU A 500 20.50 -25.08 5.30
CA LEU A 500 21.42 -25.88 6.09
C LEU A 500 22.85 -25.76 5.57
N GLY A 501 23.04 -25.74 4.25
CA GLY A 501 24.32 -25.49 3.59
C GLY A 501 24.92 -24.15 4.00
N SER A 502 24.16 -23.05 3.94
CA SER A 502 24.61 -21.73 4.40
C SER A 502 24.92 -21.69 5.91
N LEU A 503 24.13 -22.38 6.73
CA LEU A 503 24.39 -22.49 8.17
C LEU A 503 25.72 -23.22 8.42
N LEU A 504 25.94 -24.37 7.80
CA LEU A 504 27.18 -25.14 7.92
C LEU A 504 28.38 -24.37 7.37
N ALA A 505 28.22 -23.65 6.25
CA ALA A 505 29.24 -22.76 5.71
C ALA A 505 29.65 -21.71 6.75
N SER A 506 28.67 -21.14 7.46
CA SER A 506 28.91 -20.12 8.49
C SER A 506 29.61 -20.68 9.74
N LEU A 507 29.23 -21.88 10.19
CA LEU A 507 29.75 -22.51 11.41
C LEU A 507 31.14 -23.12 11.20
N PHE A 508 31.37 -23.76 10.04
CA PHE A 508 32.60 -24.49 9.73
C PHE A 508 33.52 -23.76 8.76
N LYS A 509 33.18 -22.52 8.36
CA LYS A 509 33.91 -21.69 7.38
C LYS A 509 34.14 -22.39 6.02
N LEU A 510 33.19 -23.23 5.62
CA LEU A 510 33.21 -23.96 4.35
C LEU A 510 32.50 -23.14 3.26
N GLU A 511 33.21 -22.20 2.64
CA GLU A 511 32.62 -21.27 1.66
C GLU A 511 31.98 -21.98 0.46
N SER A 512 32.47 -23.16 0.06
CA SER A 512 31.91 -23.94 -1.04
C SER A 512 30.46 -24.35 -0.82
N LEU A 513 30.00 -24.47 0.43
CA LEU A 513 28.61 -24.78 0.74
C LEU A 513 27.67 -23.59 0.52
N ASN A 514 28.19 -22.35 0.43
CA ASN A 514 27.36 -21.20 0.07
C ASN A 514 26.93 -21.21 -1.40
N ALA A 515 27.62 -21.95 -2.28
CA ALA A 515 27.20 -22.14 -3.66
C ALA A 515 25.84 -22.85 -3.76
N LEU A 516 25.40 -23.58 -2.72
CA LEU A 516 24.05 -24.15 -2.69
C LEU A 516 22.97 -23.07 -2.67
N ALA A 517 23.29 -21.86 -2.21
CA ALA A 517 22.33 -20.76 -2.15
C ALA A 517 21.90 -20.27 -3.54
N SER A 518 22.79 -20.32 -4.54
CA SER A 518 22.49 -19.90 -5.92
C SER A 518 21.51 -20.82 -6.64
N TYR A 519 21.30 -22.04 -6.12
CA TYR A 519 20.34 -23.00 -6.65
C TYR A 519 18.97 -22.95 -5.97
N SER A 520 18.75 -22.02 -5.03
CA SER A 520 17.46 -21.86 -4.34
C SER A 520 16.30 -21.77 -5.33
N ILE A 521 15.22 -22.50 -5.03
CA ILE A 521 14.03 -22.58 -5.89
C ILE A 521 13.35 -21.21 -6.03
N PHE A 522 13.51 -20.36 -5.02
CA PHE A 522 12.93 -19.03 -4.99
C PHE A 522 13.77 -17.97 -5.72
N GLN A 523 14.99 -18.30 -6.15
CA GLN A 523 15.93 -17.34 -6.75
C GLN A 523 16.35 -17.69 -8.17
N SER A 524 16.34 -18.98 -8.52
CA SER A 524 16.76 -19.46 -9.84
C SER A 524 15.56 -19.74 -10.74
N GLU A 525 15.49 -19.07 -11.89
CA GLU A 525 14.48 -19.34 -12.93
C GLU A 525 14.51 -20.81 -13.38
N LEU A 526 15.71 -21.39 -13.46
CA LEU A 526 15.88 -22.81 -13.79
C LEU A 526 15.27 -23.71 -12.71
N ALA A 527 15.45 -23.35 -11.43
CA ALA A 527 14.85 -24.10 -10.34
C ALA A 527 13.31 -23.93 -10.30
N GLN A 528 12.77 -22.76 -10.68
CA GLN A 528 11.33 -22.56 -10.86
C GLN A 528 10.77 -23.43 -11.99
N LEU A 529 11.46 -23.53 -13.13
CA LEU A 529 11.07 -24.41 -14.22
C LEU A 529 11.04 -25.88 -13.76
N VAL A 530 12.09 -26.33 -13.06
CA VAL A 530 12.15 -27.67 -12.47
C VAL A 530 11.00 -27.88 -11.49
N TRP A 531 10.69 -26.89 -10.65
CA TRP A 531 9.57 -26.95 -9.71
C TRP A 531 8.22 -27.11 -10.40
N VAL A 532 7.97 -26.39 -11.50
CA VAL A 532 6.74 -26.53 -12.29
C VAL A 532 6.62 -27.94 -12.86
N LEU A 533 7.71 -28.49 -13.42
CA LEU A 533 7.73 -29.86 -13.96
C LEU A 533 7.50 -30.93 -12.88
N VAL A 534 8.13 -30.75 -11.71
CA VAL A 534 7.94 -31.62 -10.54
C VAL A 534 6.50 -31.57 -10.05
N THR A 535 5.91 -30.38 -9.96
CA THR A 535 4.53 -30.18 -9.51
C THR A 535 3.53 -30.78 -10.50
N ALA A 536 3.73 -30.57 -11.80
CA ALA A 536 2.91 -31.20 -12.84
C ALA A 536 2.98 -32.74 -12.76
N SER A 537 4.18 -33.29 -12.56
CA SER A 537 4.38 -34.72 -12.35
C SER A 537 3.67 -35.23 -11.10
N ALA A 538 3.73 -34.48 -10.00
CA ALA A 538 3.04 -34.80 -8.75
C ALA A 538 1.52 -34.83 -8.94
N ILE A 539 0.96 -33.84 -9.63
CA ILE A 539 -0.48 -33.78 -9.96
C ILE A 539 -0.88 -34.98 -10.80
N ALA A 540 -0.12 -35.32 -11.85
CA ALA A 540 -0.41 -36.47 -12.71
C ALA A 540 -0.41 -37.78 -11.90
N LEU A 541 0.58 -37.99 -11.05
CA LEU A 541 0.68 -39.18 -10.19
C LEU A 541 -0.44 -39.24 -9.15
N ALA A 542 -0.81 -38.10 -8.56
CA ALA A 542 -1.94 -38.00 -7.63
C ALA A 542 -3.26 -38.36 -8.32
N ILE A 543 -3.50 -37.85 -9.54
CA ILE A 543 -4.70 -38.19 -10.33
C ILE A 543 -4.76 -39.69 -10.61
N ILE A 544 -3.66 -40.30 -11.08
CA ILE A 544 -3.62 -41.73 -11.38
C ILE A 544 -3.83 -42.57 -10.12
N GLY A 545 -3.13 -42.24 -9.03
CA GLY A 545 -3.23 -42.94 -7.76
C GLY A 545 -4.63 -42.86 -7.14
N LEU A 546 -5.18 -41.64 -7.03
CA LEU A 546 -6.52 -41.42 -6.47
C LEU A 546 -7.61 -42.06 -7.34
N ARG A 547 -7.51 -41.97 -8.67
CA ARG A 547 -8.44 -42.67 -9.56
C ARG A 547 -8.38 -44.18 -9.36
N GLY A 548 -7.19 -44.76 -9.24
CA GLY A 548 -7.02 -46.19 -8.96
C GLY A 548 -7.64 -46.60 -7.62
N ILE A 549 -7.51 -45.75 -6.59
CA ILE A 549 -8.16 -45.93 -5.28
C ILE A 549 -9.69 -45.89 -5.44
N CYS A 550 -10.24 -44.91 -6.15
CA CYS A 550 -11.68 -44.81 -6.41
C CYS A 550 -12.25 -46.02 -7.17
N VAL A 551 -11.49 -46.59 -8.11
CA VAL A 551 -11.87 -47.83 -8.81
C VAL A 551 -11.86 -49.03 -7.85
N GLN A 552 -10.83 -49.14 -7.01
CA GLN A 552 -10.72 -50.23 -6.01
C GLN A 552 -11.87 -50.20 -4.99
N PHE A 553 -12.33 -49.02 -4.60
CA PHE A 553 -13.48 -48.84 -3.70
C PHE A 553 -14.83 -48.81 -4.43
N GLY A 554 -14.87 -49.06 -5.75
CA GLY A 554 -16.12 -49.15 -6.52
C GLY A 554 -16.84 -47.81 -6.73
N LEU A 555 -16.18 -46.68 -6.46
CA LEU A 555 -16.71 -45.32 -6.70
C LEU A 555 -16.68 -44.95 -8.19
N LEU A 556 -15.79 -45.57 -8.97
CA LEU A 556 -15.63 -45.38 -10.41
C LEU A 556 -15.55 -46.74 -11.11
N GLY A 557 -16.69 -47.22 -11.64
CA GLY A 557 -16.78 -48.50 -12.36
C GLY A 557 -18.21 -49.00 -12.41
N GLN A 558 -18.67 -49.46 -13.57
CA GLN A 558 -20.06 -49.79 -13.86
C GLN A 558 -20.67 -50.80 -12.88
N ARG A 559 -21.92 -50.54 -12.43
CA ARG A 559 -22.84 -51.57 -11.93
C ARG A 559 -22.88 -52.69 -12.95
N THR A 560 -22.18 -53.78 -12.68
CA THR A 560 -22.37 -55.03 -13.41
C THR A 560 -23.84 -55.39 -13.26
N LYS A 561 -24.60 -55.31 -14.36
CA LYS A 561 -25.95 -55.88 -14.42
C LYS A 561 -25.82 -57.35 -14.04
N MET A 562 -26.34 -57.72 -12.87
CA MET A 562 -26.61 -59.11 -12.51
C MET A 562 -27.50 -59.70 -13.60
N THR A 563 -26.90 -60.40 -14.54
CA THR A 563 -27.65 -61.29 -15.42
C THR A 563 -27.83 -62.57 -14.63
N THR A 564 -29.04 -62.72 -14.10
CA THR A 564 -29.54 -63.97 -13.53
C THR A 564 -29.31 -65.08 -14.55
N SER A 565 -28.41 -66.01 -14.24
CA SER A 565 -28.41 -67.35 -14.81
C SER A 565 -28.07 -68.30 -13.69
N GLN A 566 -29.15 -68.83 -13.11
CA GLN A 566 -29.14 -70.03 -12.29
C GLN A 566 -28.39 -71.13 -13.02
N THR A 567 -27.33 -71.66 -12.43
CA THR A 567 -27.09 -73.11 -12.47
C THR A 567 -26.46 -73.53 -11.15
N ARG A 568 -27.36 -73.97 -10.28
CA ARG A 568 -27.22 -74.87 -9.14
C ARG A 568 -26.01 -75.81 -9.25
N ARG A 569 -25.04 -75.66 -8.33
CA ARG A 569 -24.33 -76.80 -7.74
C ARG A 569 -23.88 -76.47 -6.32
N THR A 570 -24.40 -77.29 -5.42
CA THR A 570 -24.25 -77.32 -3.98
C THR A 570 -22.82 -77.62 -3.55
N THR A 571 -22.27 -76.91 -2.57
CA THR A 571 -21.57 -77.50 -1.42
C THR A 571 -21.23 -76.46 -0.34
N LYS A 572 -21.73 -76.73 0.87
CA LYS A 572 -21.21 -76.42 2.22
C LYS A 572 -20.91 -74.97 2.65
N SER A 573 -21.86 -74.51 3.46
CA SER A 573 -21.79 -73.49 4.52
C SER A 573 -20.49 -73.46 5.36
N LYS A 574 -19.97 -72.25 5.58
CA LYS A 574 -19.57 -71.73 6.91
C LYS A 574 -19.76 -70.19 6.90
N PRO A 575 -20.32 -69.57 7.94
CA PRO A 575 -20.98 -68.26 7.84
C PRO A 575 -20.04 -67.06 8.05
N ASP A 576 -20.50 -65.92 7.50
CA ASP A 576 -20.03 -64.55 7.68
C ASP A 576 -19.71 -64.19 9.14
N SER A 577 -18.55 -63.56 9.33
CA SER A 577 -18.29 -62.69 10.47
C SER A 577 -18.56 -61.24 10.05
N THR A 578 -19.82 -60.85 10.06
CA THR A 578 -20.21 -59.44 10.22
C THR A 578 -19.87 -59.04 11.65
N VAL A 579 -18.92 -58.13 11.80
CA VAL A 579 -18.53 -57.53 13.08
C VAL A 579 -19.65 -56.58 13.50
N ASP A 580 -20.34 -56.94 14.58
CA ASP A 580 -21.27 -56.08 15.30
C ASP A 580 -20.50 -54.87 15.87
N TRP A 581 -20.94 -53.68 15.45
CA TRP A 581 -20.65 -52.44 16.15
C TRP A 581 -21.70 -52.32 17.27
N ASP A 582 -21.46 -53.03 18.36
CA ASP A 582 -22.22 -52.79 19.59
C ASP A 582 -21.62 -51.59 20.32
N GLU A 583 -22.51 -50.65 20.56
CA GLU A 583 -22.35 -49.44 21.36
C GLU A 583 -22.13 -49.83 22.82
N GLU A 584 -20.98 -49.48 23.40
CA GLU A 584 -20.84 -49.33 24.84
C GLU A 584 -20.48 -47.87 25.16
N PHE A 585 -21.33 -47.30 26.02
CA PHE A 585 -21.24 -46.00 26.67
C PHE A 585 -20.10 -45.94 27.70
#